data_AF-A0A094YK85-F1
#
_entry.id   AF-A0A094YK85-F1
#
_cell.length_a   1.000
_cell.length_b   1.000
_cell.length_c   1.000
_cell.angle_alpha   90.00
_cell.angle_beta   90.00
_cell.angle_gamma   90.00
#
_symmetry.space_group_name_H-M   'P 1'
#
loop_
_entity.id
_entity.type
_entity.pdbx_description
1 polymer ?
#
loop_
_entity_poly.entity_id
_entity_poly.type
_entity_poly.pdbx_seq_one_letter_code
_entity_poly.pdbx_strand_id
1 'polypeptide(L)'
;MLSLLKPSGWLVFEEPDFSAARCLCGTEEENQAFGRVMQTIEIMYGTLGIDHATGLMVPKVLSALGVERLLVDNDAPASPGNSTIARMMGMSACQLKERYIQTKKCTPEDIDIYRSFAEDPETWAIYYRLCFRAERGRVRWDAFLIS
;
A
#
# COMPACT_ATOMS: atom_id res chain seq x y z
N MET A 1 2.39 20.23 -5.65
CA MET A 1 3.57 19.74 -4.90
C MET A 1 4.87 19.96 -5.67
N LEU A 2 5.04 19.40 -6.88
CA LEU A 2 6.27 19.55 -7.67
C LEU A 2 6.67 21.00 -8.00
N SER A 3 5.71 21.90 -8.18
CA SER A 3 5.93 23.34 -8.42
C SER A 3 6.51 24.08 -7.21
N LEU A 4 6.39 23.52 -5.99
CA LEU A 4 6.89 24.10 -4.75
C LEU A 4 8.33 23.66 -4.43
N LEU A 5 8.87 22.70 -5.18
CA LEU A 5 10.24 22.23 -5.00
C LEU A 5 11.22 23.27 -5.53
N LYS A 6 12.24 23.58 -4.73
CA LYS A 6 13.45 24.26 -5.21
C LYS A 6 14.10 23.41 -6.32
N PRO A 7 14.91 24.00 -7.21
CA PRO A 7 15.73 23.24 -8.15
C PRO A 7 16.55 22.17 -7.40
N SER A 8 16.57 20.93 -7.91
CA SER A 8 17.19 19.76 -7.23
C SER A 8 16.60 19.41 -5.85
N GLY A 9 15.38 19.88 -5.57
CA GLY A 9 14.62 19.49 -4.39
C GLY A 9 14.06 18.06 -4.51
N TRP A 10 13.83 17.46 -3.35
CA TRP A 10 13.37 16.08 -3.23
C TRP A 10 11.89 16.04 -2.88
N LEU A 11 11.20 15.04 -3.42
CA LEU A 11 9.85 14.69 -2.99
C LEU A 11 9.79 13.21 -2.67
N VAL A 12 9.50 12.91 -1.42
CA VAL A 12 9.31 11.53 -0.97
C VAL A 12 7.82 11.26 -0.89
N PHE A 13 7.38 10.20 -1.56
CA PHE A 13 6.06 9.63 -1.41
C PHE A 13 6.21 8.30 -0.70
N GLU A 14 5.37 8.07 0.31
CA GLU A 14 5.29 6.80 1.04
C GLU A 14 3.81 6.41 1.01
N GLU A 15 3.43 5.63 0.01
CA GLU A 15 2.03 5.22 -0.16
C GLU A 15 1.94 3.70 -0.16
N PRO A 16 1.08 3.11 0.70
CA PRO A 16 0.88 1.67 0.69
C PRO A 16 0.20 1.25 -0.61
N ASP A 17 0.57 0.08 -1.07
CA ASP A 17 -0.08 -0.65 -2.13
C ASP A 17 -0.60 -1.98 -1.58
N PHE A 18 -1.91 -2.07 -1.43
CA PHE A 18 -2.58 -3.26 -0.90
C PHE A 18 -2.77 -4.34 -1.97
N SER A 19 -2.53 -4.05 -3.26
CA SER A 19 -2.63 -5.07 -4.32
C SER A 19 -1.56 -6.17 -4.19
N ALA A 20 -0.47 -5.88 -3.46
CA ALA A 20 0.57 -6.85 -3.15
C ALA A 20 0.21 -7.80 -1.99
N ALA A 21 -0.89 -7.53 -1.28
CA ALA A 21 -1.23 -8.28 -0.07
C ALA A 21 -1.61 -9.73 -0.38
N ARG A 22 -0.99 -10.68 0.33
CA ARG A 22 -1.27 -12.12 0.18
C ARG A 22 -0.80 -12.91 1.39
N CYS A 23 -1.57 -13.94 1.75
CA CYS A 23 -1.13 -14.99 2.66
C CYS A 23 0.00 -15.81 1.99
N LEU A 24 1.03 -16.14 2.76
CA LEU A 24 2.14 -16.99 2.32
C LEU A 24 2.18 -18.33 3.06
N CYS A 25 1.87 -18.30 4.36
CA CYS A 25 1.84 -19.47 5.23
C CYS A 25 0.68 -19.34 6.22
N GLY A 26 -0.19 -20.35 6.23
CA GLY A 26 -1.39 -20.45 7.04
C GLY A 26 -2.26 -21.61 6.54
N THR A 27 -3.32 -21.91 7.27
CA THR A 27 -4.37 -22.83 6.85
C THR A 27 -5.17 -22.25 5.68
N GLU A 28 -5.91 -23.11 4.98
CA GLU A 28 -6.78 -22.68 3.88
C GLU A 28 -7.88 -21.71 4.37
N GLU A 29 -8.42 -21.94 5.56
CA GLU A 29 -9.42 -21.06 6.17
C GLU A 29 -8.84 -19.66 6.44
N GLU A 30 -7.64 -19.58 6.99
CA GLU A 30 -6.93 -18.32 7.23
C GLU A 30 -6.61 -17.58 5.92
N ASN A 31 -6.14 -18.30 4.90
CA ASN A 31 -5.89 -17.73 3.58
C ASN A 31 -7.17 -17.11 2.98
N GLN A 32 -8.29 -17.80 3.11
CA GLN A 32 -9.58 -17.31 2.63
C GLN A 32 -10.07 -16.09 3.41
N ALA A 33 -9.96 -16.12 4.75
CA ALA A 33 -10.31 -14.98 5.60
C ALA A 33 -9.43 -13.75 5.25
N PHE A 34 -8.12 -13.95 5.09
CA PHE A 34 -7.19 -12.92 4.63
C PHE A 34 -7.64 -12.31 3.30
N GLY A 35 -7.95 -13.15 2.31
CA GLY A 35 -8.43 -12.69 1.01
C GLY A 35 -9.71 -11.87 1.09
N ARG A 36 -10.69 -12.30 1.91
CA ARG A 36 -11.95 -11.56 2.12
C ARG A 36 -11.75 -10.20 2.79
N VAL A 37 -10.82 -10.11 3.75
CA VAL A 37 -10.43 -8.84 4.36
C VAL A 37 -9.74 -7.92 3.35
N MET A 38 -8.84 -8.44 2.49
CA MET A 38 -8.21 -7.62 1.45
C MET A 38 -9.21 -7.11 0.41
N GLN A 39 -10.16 -7.94 -0.03
CA GLN A 39 -11.25 -7.51 -0.93
C GLN A 39 -12.11 -6.40 -0.31
N THR A 40 -12.30 -6.45 1.01
CA THR A 40 -13.03 -5.43 1.75
C THR A 40 -12.27 -4.10 1.73
N ILE A 41 -10.95 -4.13 1.91
CA ILE A 41 -10.09 -2.95 1.79
C ILE A 41 -10.17 -2.36 0.38
N GLU A 42 -10.07 -3.19 -0.66
CA GLU A 42 -10.23 -2.75 -2.06
C GLU A 42 -11.55 -2.02 -2.28
N ILE A 43 -12.68 -2.60 -1.84
CA ILE A 43 -14.00 -1.97 -1.97
C ILE A 43 -14.04 -0.63 -1.23
N MET A 44 -13.53 -0.58 0.00
CA MET A 44 -13.55 0.65 0.79
C MET A 44 -12.75 1.77 0.13
N TYR A 45 -11.56 1.48 -0.38
CA TYR A 45 -10.78 2.44 -1.15
C TYR A 45 -11.56 2.90 -2.39
N GLY A 46 -12.15 1.96 -3.14
CA GLY A 46 -12.99 2.24 -4.29
C GLY A 46 -14.19 3.15 -3.98
N THR A 47 -14.86 2.97 -2.84
CA THR A 47 -15.98 3.84 -2.42
C THR A 47 -15.56 5.26 -2.12
N LEU A 48 -14.28 5.48 -1.77
CA LEU A 48 -13.70 6.81 -1.58
C LEU A 48 -13.15 7.41 -2.89
N GLY A 49 -13.25 6.70 -4.01
CA GLY A 49 -12.64 7.09 -5.28
C GLY A 49 -11.12 6.99 -5.28
N ILE A 50 -10.55 6.21 -4.35
CA ILE A 50 -9.11 6.00 -4.21
C ILE A 50 -8.79 4.60 -4.74
N ASP A 51 -7.71 4.48 -5.52
CA ASP A 51 -7.23 3.17 -5.94
C ASP A 51 -6.40 2.53 -4.80
N HIS A 52 -6.76 1.33 -4.35
CA HIS A 52 -6.01 0.60 -3.33
C HIS A 52 -4.58 0.23 -3.79
N ALA A 53 -4.33 0.29 -5.11
CA ALA A 53 -3.04 0.11 -5.74
C ALA A 53 -2.33 1.43 -6.07
N THR A 54 -2.78 2.57 -5.53
CA THR A 54 -2.22 3.89 -5.87
C THR A 54 -0.69 3.96 -5.72
N GLY A 55 -0.13 3.31 -4.70
CA GLY A 55 1.34 3.25 -4.48
C GLY A 55 2.13 2.75 -5.70
N LEU A 56 1.59 1.79 -6.46
CA LEU A 56 2.19 1.29 -7.71
C LEU A 56 2.19 2.31 -8.85
N MET A 57 1.21 3.21 -8.85
CA MET A 57 1.00 4.16 -9.94
C MET A 57 1.87 5.41 -9.78
N VAL A 58 2.40 5.65 -8.57
CA VAL A 58 3.21 6.84 -8.26
C VAL A 58 4.39 7.02 -9.23
N PRO A 59 5.24 6.01 -9.53
CA PRO A 59 6.36 6.20 -10.47
C PRO A 59 5.88 6.59 -11.87
N LYS A 60 4.79 5.98 -12.36
CA LYS A 60 4.20 6.29 -13.67
C LYS A 60 3.67 7.72 -13.71
N VAL A 61 2.94 8.15 -12.68
CA VAL A 61 2.40 9.51 -12.59
C VAL A 61 3.52 10.54 -12.53
N LEU A 62 4.55 10.31 -11.72
CA LEU A 62 5.66 11.24 -11.58
C LEU A 62 6.51 11.33 -12.86
N SER A 63 6.71 10.21 -13.56
CA SER A 63 7.36 10.22 -14.87
C SER A 63 6.57 11.05 -15.89
N ALA A 64 5.24 10.89 -15.94
CA ALA A 64 4.38 11.69 -16.82
C ALA A 64 4.37 13.19 -16.47
N LEU A 65 4.70 13.56 -15.24
CA LEU A 65 4.84 14.95 -14.77
C LEU A 65 6.24 15.54 -15.02
N GLY A 66 7.13 14.83 -15.72
CA GLY A 66 8.46 15.32 -16.07
C GLY A 66 9.49 15.23 -14.95
N VAL A 67 9.28 14.34 -13.98
CA VAL A 67 10.29 14.02 -12.97
C VAL A 67 11.41 13.22 -13.64
N GLU A 68 12.59 13.84 -13.77
CA GLU A 68 13.72 13.26 -14.51
C GLU A 68 14.46 12.13 -13.77
N ARG A 69 14.39 12.11 -12.43
CA ARG A 69 15.11 11.14 -11.59
C ARG A 69 14.17 10.49 -10.59
N LEU A 70 13.72 9.28 -10.91
CA LEU A 70 12.90 8.47 -10.01
C LEU A 70 13.78 7.38 -9.39
N LEU A 71 13.77 7.30 -8.07
CA LEU A 71 14.46 6.26 -7.32
C LEU A 71 13.40 5.42 -6.62
N VAL A 72 12.93 4.39 -7.32
CA VAL A 72 11.92 3.49 -6.77
C VAL A 72 12.59 2.50 -5.84
N ASP A 73 12.33 2.65 -4.55
CA ASP A 73 12.53 1.58 -3.59
C ASP A 73 11.19 0.86 -3.40
N ASN A 74 11.22 -0.47 -3.45
CA ASN A 74 10.05 -1.32 -3.47
C ASN A 74 10.21 -2.38 -2.40
N ASP A 75 9.53 -2.18 -1.27
CA ASP A 75 9.57 -3.11 -0.16
C ASP A 75 8.20 -3.76 0.04
N ALA A 76 8.18 -5.08 -0.03
CA ALA A 76 7.00 -5.91 0.18
C ALA A 76 7.39 -7.06 1.14
N PRO A 77 7.66 -6.74 2.41
CA PRO A 77 8.30 -7.68 3.31
C PRO A 77 7.33 -8.83 3.64
N ALA A 78 7.77 -10.06 3.35
CA ALA A 78 7.16 -11.24 3.94
C ALA A 78 7.37 -11.18 5.45
N SER A 79 6.29 -11.01 6.19
CA SER A 79 6.34 -10.73 7.63
C SER A 79 5.61 -11.85 8.39
N PRO A 80 6.23 -12.39 9.46
CA PRO A 80 5.53 -13.33 10.32
C PRO A 80 4.39 -12.63 11.08
N GLY A 81 3.42 -13.40 11.56
CA GLY A 81 2.47 -12.89 12.54
C GLY A 81 3.17 -12.38 13.81
N ASN A 82 2.46 -11.55 14.56
CA ASN A 82 2.98 -10.78 15.70
C ASN A 82 4.11 -9.76 15.37
N SER A 83 4.55 -9.66 14.12
CA SER A 83 5.38 -8.53 13.67
C SER A 83 4.65 -7.20 13.78
N THR A 84 5.39 -6.08 13.77
CA THR A 84 4.79 -4.74 13.87
C THR A 84 3.71 -4.49 12.82
N ILE A 85 3.97 -4.86 11.56
CA ILE A 85 3.02 -4.69 10.46
C ILE A 85 1.81 -5.62 10.62
N ALA A 86 2.02 -6.89 11.00
CA ALA A 86 0.92 -7.83 11.23
C ALA A 86 -0.02 -7.32 12.33
N ARG A 87 0.53 -6.92 13.49
CA ARG A 87 -0.24 -6.36 14.61
C ARG A 87 -1.00 -5.11 14.20
N MET A 88 -0.35 -4.19 13.50
CA MET A 88 -0.99 -2.96 13.01
C MET A 88 -2.19 -3.29 12.11
N MET A 89 -2.02 -4.23 11.17
CA MET A 89 -3.07 -4.61 10.23
C MET A 89 -4.21 -5.36 10.91
N GLY A 90 -3.91 -6.30 11.81
CA GLY A 90 -4.92 -6.99 12.62
C GLY A 90 -5.73 -6.03 13.49
N MET A 91 -5.08 -5.08 14.16
CA MET A 91 -5.75 -4.03 14.94
C MET A 91 -6.63 -3.13 14.07
N SER A 92 -6.13 -2.73 12.89
CA SER A 92 -6.88 -1.90 11.95
C SER A 92 -8.15 -2.60 11.47
N ALA A 93 -8.06 -3.89 11.12
CA ALA A 93 -9.22 -4.69 10.73
C ALA A 93 -10.28 -4.79 11.85
N CYS A 94 -9.84 -4.94 13.10
CA CYS A 94 -10.74 -4.95 14.26
C CYS A 94 -11.43 -3.59 14.47
N GLN A 95 -10.69 -2.49 14.36
CA GLN A 95 -11.25 -1.14 14.51
C GLN A 95 -12.26 -0.79 13.40
N LEU A 96 -12.06 -1.33 12.20
CA LEU A 96 -12.92 -1.12 11.04
C LEU A 96 -13.99 -2.21 10.87
N LYS A 97 -14.16 -3.10 11.85
CA LYS A 97 -15.01 -4.31 11.76
C LYS A 97 -16.40 -4.04 11.21
N GLU A 98 -17.09 -3.03 11.74
CA GLU A 98 -18.44 -2.67 11.28
C GLU A 98 -18.45 -2.23 9.81
N ARG A 99 -17.48 -1.40 9.40
CA ARG A 99 -17.36 -0.95 8.00
C ARG A 99 -17.02 -2.09 7.08
N TYR A 100 -16.20 -3.03 7.55
CA TYR A 100 -15.78 -4.19 6.79
C TYR A 100 -16.97 -5.12 6.50
N ILE A 101 -17.76 -5.44 7.53
CA ILE A 101 -18.97 -6.27 7.41
C ILE A 101 -20.02 -5.60 6.50
N GLN A 102 -20.13 -4.27 6.51
CA GLN A 102 -21.04 -3.53 5.63
C GLN A 102 -20.74 -3.72 4.14
N THR A 103 -19.50 -4.04 3.76
CA THR A 103 -19.14 -4.36 2.37
C THR A 103 -19.71 -5.71 1.89
N LYS A 104 -20.20 -6.55 2.83
CA LYS A 104 -20.69 -7.91 2.59
C LYS A 104 -19.66 -8.87 1.99
N LYS A 105 -18.37 -8.52 2.05
CA LYS A 105 -17.27 -9.38 1.56
C LYS A 105 -16.62 -10.22 2.64
N CYS A 106 -16.69 -9.78 3.89
CA CYS A 106 -16.23 -10.56 5.04
C CYS A 106 -17.31 -10.63 6.12
N THR A 107 -17.20 -11.66 6.96
CA THR A 107 -18.04 -11.86 8.14
C THR A 107 -17.30 -11.42 9.41
N PRO A 108 -18.00 -11.31 10.56
CA PRO A 108 -17.33 -11.13 11.84
C PRO A 108 -16.26 -12.19 12.12
N GLU A 109 -16.51 -13.44 11.75
CA GLU A 109 -15.61 -14.57 11.94
C GLU A 109 -14.34 -14.44 11.08
N ASP A 110 -14.47 -13.96 9.84
CA ASP A 110 -13.30 -13.68 8.98
C ASP A 110 -12.34 -12.68 9.62
N ILE A 111 -12.88 -11.67 10.30
CA ILE A 111 -12.08 -10.64 10.98
C ILE A 111 -11.40 -11.22 12.20
N ASP A 112 -12.09 -12.10 12.94
CA ASP A 112 -11.54 -12.76 14.11
C ASP A 112 -10.43 -13.75 13.69
N ILE A 113 -10.63 -14.52 12.60
CA ILE A 113 -9.60 -15.37 11.98
C ILE A 113 -8.42 -14.53 11.50
N TYR A 114 -8.66 -13.44 10.78
CA TYR A 114 -7.60 -12.55 10.29
C TYR A 114 -6.78 -11.95 11.44
N ARG A 115 -7.43 -11.60 12.54
CA ARG A 115 -6.75 -11.12 13.75
C ARG A 115 -5.89 -12.21 14.37
N SER A 116 -6.43 -13.42 14.56
CA SER A 116 -5.68 -14.56 15.09
C SER A 116 -4.48 -14.90 14.21
N PHE A 117 -4.67 -14.92 12.89
CA PHE A 117 -3.60 -15.04 11.91
C PHE A 117 -2.52 -13.97 12.13
N ALA A 118 -2.90 -12.71 12.23
CA ALA A 118 -1.96 -11.61 12.46
C ALA A 118 -1.23 -11.67 13.82
N GLU A 119 -1.74 -12.42 14.80
CA GLU A 119 -1.15 -12.62 16.12
C GLU A 119 -0.28 -13.89 16.21
N ASP A 120 -0.41 -14.85 15.27
CA ASP A 120 0.30 -16.13 15.28
C ASP A 120 1.69 -16.05 14.59
N PRO A 121 2.80 -16.21 15.34
CA PRO A 121 4.16 -16.15 14.78
C PRO A 121 4.49 -17.19 13.70
N GLU A 122 3.73 -18.28 13.61
CA GLU A 122 3.94 -19.34 12.60
C GLU A 122 3.32 -19.02 11.24
N THR A 123 2.44 -18.01 11.19
CA THR A 123 1.85 -17.53 9.95
C THR A 123 2.73 -16.50 9.27
N TRP A 124 2.62 -16.38 7.95
CA TRP A 124 3.38 -15.41 7.16
C TRP A 124 2.51 -14.77 6.09
N ALA A 125 2.65 -13.46 5.90
CA ALA A 125 1.97 -12.73 4.84
C ALA A 125 2.77 -11.52 4.33
N ILE A 126 2.40 -11.05 3.14
CA ILE A 126 2.66 -9.68 2.71
C ILE A 126 1.37 -8.91 2.98
N TYR A 127 1.45 -7.81 3.73
CA TYR A 127 0.28 -7.02 4.14
C TYR A 127 0.01 -5.81 3.24
N TYR A 128 1.07 -5.13 2.84
CA TYR A 128 1.07 -4.14 1.77
C TYR A 128 2.51 -4.02 1.27
N ARG A 129 2.65 -3.42 0.10
CA ARG A 129 3.92 -2.95 -0.41
C ARG A 129 4.05 -1.45 -0.17
N LEU A 130 5.27 -0.97 0.06
CA LEU A 130 5.58 0.44 0.09
C LEU A 130 6.48 0.79 -1.10
N CYS A 131 6.14 1.85 -1.83
CA CYS A 131 6.91 2.36 -2.96
C CYS A 131 7.38 3.79 -2.69
N PHE A 132 8.63 4.10 -3.07
CA PHE A 132 9.25 5.35 -2.64
C PHE A 132 10.01 6.17 -3.69
N ARG A 133 10.28 7.41 -3.24
CA ARG A 133 11.26 8.46 -3.60
C ARG A 133 11.36 8.94 -5.06
N ALA A 134 11.15 10.25 -5.22
CA ALA A 134 11.31 10.98 -6.46
C ALA A 134 12.16 12.24 -6.30
N GLU A 135 13.01 12.52 -7.29
CA GLU A 135 13.86 13.71 -7.36
C GLU A 135 13.51 14.51 -8.62
N ARG A 136 13.21 15.81 -8.47
CA ARG A 136 13.04 16.67 -9.64
C ARG A 136 14.42 17.05 -10.17
N GLY A 137 14.79 16.49 -11.33
CA GLY A 137 15.98 16.89 -12.07
C GLY A 137 15.93 18.35 -12.54
N ARG A 138 17.12 18.90 -12.81
CA ARG A 138 17.31 20.31 -13.17
C ARG A 138 16.60 20.63 -14.47
N VAL A 139 15.76 21.68 -14.46
CA VAL A 139 15.45 22.41 -15.69
C VAL A 139 16.77 22.95 -16.24
N ARG A 140 17.22 22.43 -17.38
CA ARG A 140 18.20 23.13 -18.22
C ARG A 140 17.53 24.42 -18.67
N TRP A 141 17.95 25.55 -18.09
CA TRP A 141 17.55 26.89 -18.53
C TRP A 141 18.17 27.26 -19.90
N ASP A 142 18.91 26.35 -20.50
CA ASP A 142 19.65 26.49 -21.75
C ASP A 142 18.73 26.45 -22.99
N ALA A 143 17.45 26.10 -22.85
CA ALA A 143 16.50 26.00 -23.97
C ALA A 143 15.70 27.28 -24.28
N PHE A 144 15.98 28.40 -23.60
CA PHE A 144 15.32 29.70 -23.84
C PHE A 144 16.27 30.85 -24.26
N LEU A 145 17.50 30.54 -24.69
CA LEU A 145 18.45 31.57 -25.14
C LEU A 145 19.15 31.28 -26.48
N ILE A 146 18.52 30.57 -27.41
CA ILE A 146 18.90 30.61 -28.83
C ILE A 146 17.66 30.55 -29.73
N SER A 147 17.09 31.73 -30.01
CA SER A 147 16.66 32.20 -31.34
C SER A 147 16.23 33.66 -31.25
#